data_AF-A0A5M7Q951-F1
#
_entry.id   AF-A0A5M7Q951-F1
#
_cell.length_a   1.000
_cell.length_b   1.000
_cell.length_c   1.000
_cell.angle_alpha   90.00
_cell.angle_beta   90.00
_cell.angle_gamma   90.00
#
_symmetry.space_group_name_H-M   'P 1'
#
loop_
_entity.id
_entity.type
_entity.pdbx_description
1 polymer ?
#
loop_
_entity_poly.entity_id
_entity_poly.type
_entity_poly.pdbx_seq_one_letter_code
_entity_poly.pdbx_strand_id
1 'polypeptide(L)'
;MLEMAFFVIVLIFLNLFSKNGIGKIKVQGKNSFLMSYYFYLKNSTPLKRMLSYLVLLAFLYVFFGGGSEILKNISYSLIAAFIFDLFINYEKDATLRLRAVRSIIPICNAFMQRSKILEAIISDNKKSRIIKDGRFVFNLIFTSPKIKSNKQYDFIWYFDSNGIKKKAINIGDSFDNIILEILKEDFIFFNSLYNNSDIINSLPSLNDTFSIMNNLSGIVYNMIDTKLGKANIMYATDDLLVEKINDYLKQRLLFEEVYNDYILINQ
;
A
#
# COMPACT_ATOMS: atom_id res chain seq x y z
N MET A 1 -4.75 47.87 -18.09
CA MET A 1 -5.02 47.46 -16.69
C MET A 1 -4.47 46.07 -16.38
N LEU A 2 -4.76 45.05 -17.20
CA LEU A 2 -4.27 43.67 -17.00
C LEU A 2 -2.72 43.54 -16.98
N GLU A 3 -2.03 44.29 -17.83
CA GLU A 3 -0.55 44.29 -17.92
C GLU A 3 0.13 44.83 -16.67
N MET A 4 -0.35 45.96 -16.14
CA MET A 4 0.15 46.56 -14.91
C MET A 4 -0.10 45.64 -13.71
N ALA A 5 -1.28 44.99 -13.66
CA ALA A 5 -1.59 44.03 -12.60
C ALA A 5 -0.68 42.78 -12.67
N PHE A 6 -0.45 42.22 -13.86
CA PHE A 6 0.45 41.09 -14.04
C PHE A 6 1.90 41.46 -13.69
N PHE A 7 2.39 42.61 -14.15
CA PHE A 7 3.73 43.09 -13.87
C PHE A 7 3.95 43.36 -12.38
N VAL A 8 2.97 43.97 -11.71
CA VAL A 8 3.00 44.20 -10.25
C VAL A 8 2.97 42.87 -9.48
N ILE A 9 2.17 41.88 -9.91
CA ILE A 9 2.13 40.56 -9.27
C ILE A 9 3.45 39.80 -9.48
N VAL A 10 4.05 39.85 -10.68
CA VAL A 10 5.36 39.26 -10.95
C VAL A 10 6.46 39.94 -10.12
N LEU A 11 6.42 41.27 -10.00
CA LEU A 11 7.35 42.02 -9.14
C LEU A 11 7.16 41.68 -7.66
N ILE A 12 5.92 41.59 -7.18
CA ILE A 12 5.61 41.17 -5.81
C ILE A 12 6.09 39.73 -5.58
N PHE A 13 5.90 38.84 -6.56
CA PHE A 13 6.37 37.47 -6.48
C PHE A 13 7.90 37.39 -6.42
N LEU A 14 8.62 38.11 -7.28
CA LEU A 14 10.09 38.19 -7.26
C LEU A 14 10.61 38.79 -5.95
N ASN A 15 9.91 39.80 -5.41
CA ASN A 15 10.28 40.46 -4.16
C ASN A 15 9.97 39.58 -2.93
N LEU A 16 8.90 38.79 -2.96
CA LEU A 16 8.59 37.78 -1.95
C LEU A 16 9.54 36.58 -2.04
N PHE A 17 9.97 36.16 -3.24
CA PHE A 17 10.99 35.14 -3.43
C PHE A 17 12.35 35.61 -2.87
N SER A 18 12.68 36.88 -3.09
CA SER A 18 13.87 37.53 -2.52
C SER A 18 13.82 37.61 -0.99
N LYS A 19 12.66 37.95 -0.41
CA LYS A 19 12.51 38.12 1.05
C LYS A 19 12.26 36.83 1.83
N ASN A 20 11.55 35.85 1.27
CA ASN A 20 11.15 34.62 1.96
C ASN A 20 11.87 33.36 1.46
N GLY A 21 12.61 33.42 0.35
CA GLY A 21 13.24 32.26 -0.30
C GLY A 21 14.62 31.86 0.21
N ILE A 22 15.26 32.64 1.09
CA ILE A 22 16.55 32.28 1.69
C ILE A 22 16.57 32.71 3.15
N GLY A 23 15.83 31.99 3.98
CA GLY A 23 16.15 31.90 5.40
C GLY A 23 17.53 31.25 5.55
N LYS A 24 18.60 32.06 5.58
CA LYS A 24 19.98 31.74 5.99
C LYS A 24 20.40 30.27 5.82
N ILE A 25 20.40 29.75 4.59
CA ILE A 25 21.18 28.54 4.29
C ILE A 25 22.56 29.01 3.85
N LYS A 26 23.50 29.14 4.80
CA LYS A 26 24.93 29.21 4.49
C LYS A 26 25.35 27.83 3.98
N VAL A 27 25.22 27.60 2.68
CA VAL A 27 25.91 26.50 2.01
C VAL A 27 26.94 27.13 1.08
N GLN A 28 28.17 27.18 1.56
CA GLN A 28 29.34 27.47 0.72
C GLN A 28 29.53 26.28 -0.24
N GLY A 29 29.48 26.54 -1.54
CA GLY A 29 29.84 25.57 -2.58
C GLY A 29 29.00 25.69 -3.86
N LYS A 30 29.63 25.47 -5.01
CA LYS A 30 29.08 25.57 -6.38
C LYS A 30 27.81 24.73 -6.66
N ASN A 31 27.37 23.88 -5.73
CA ASN A 31 26.18 23.02 -5.86
C ASN A 31 24.94 23.52 -5.09
N SER A 32 24.99 24.74 -4.51
CA SER A 32 23.90 25.26 -3.67
C SER A 32 22.56 25.44 -4.39
N PHE A 33 22.59 25.77 -5.69
CA PHE A 33 21.37 25.98 -6.48
C PHE A 33 20.61 24.69 -6.80
N LEU A 34 21.34 23.65 -7.22
CA LEU A 34 20.78 22.30 -7.45
C LEU A 34 20.19 21.72 -6.16
N MET A 35 20.86 21.95 -5.03
CA MET A 35 20.38 21.43 -3.75
C MET A 35 19.18 22.21 -3.22
N SER A 36 19.11 23.52 -3.48
CA SER A 36 17.94 24.35 -3.18
C SER A 36 16.73 23.97 -4.05
N TYR A 37 16.97 23.67 -5.33
CA TYR A 37 15.95 23.13 -6.26
C TYR A 37 15.48 21.73 -5.85
N TYR A 38 16.38 20.88 -5.37
CA TYR A 38 16.05 19.57 -4.80
C TYR A 38 15.17 19.68 -3.55
N PHE A 39 15.46 20.63 -2.64
CA PHE A 39 14.61 20.89 -1.47
C PHE A 39 13.25 21.51 -1.84
N TYR A 40 13.21 22.37 -2.87
CA TYR A 40 11.98 22.91 -3.47
C TYR A 40 11.06 21.79 -4.00
N LEU A 41 11.62 20.82 -4.73
CA LEU A 41 10.87 19.66 -5.22
C LEU A 41 10.27 18.83 -4.07
N LYS A 42 11.00 18.73 -2.95
CA LYS A 42 10.70 17.80 -1.85
C LYS A 42 9.70 18.33 -0.81
N ASN A 43 9.71 19.62 -0.44
CA ASN A 43 9.09 20.05 0.83
C ASN A 43 8.17 21.29 0.83
N SER A 44 7.91 21.99 -0.28
CA SER A 44 7.22 23.29 -0.21
C SER A 44 5.82 23.33 -0.82
N THR A 45 4.82 22.75 -0.12
CA THR A 45 3.39 22.85 -0.47
C THR A 45 2.90 24.29 -0.68
N PRO A 46 3.28 25.30 0.13
CA PRO A 46 2.85 26.69 -0.07
C PRO A 46 3.47 27.33 -1.32
N LEU A 47 4.71 26.97 -1.63
CA LEU A 47 5.48 27.55 -2.73
C LEU A 47 5.06 26.94 -4.07
N LYS A 48 4.72 25.64 -4.09
CA LYS A 48 4.05 24.99 -5.23
C LYS A 48 2.68 25.62 -5.52
N ARG A 49 1.89 25.93 -4.47
CA ARG A 49 0.62 26.66 -4.62
C ARG A 49 0.84 28.06 -5.23
N MET A 50 1.79 28.84 -4.71
CA MET A 50 2.13 30.14 -5.27
C MET A 50 2.60 30.07 -6.74
N LEU A 51 3.42 29.08 -7.09
CA LEU A 51 3.83 28.85 -8.48
C LEU A 51 2.62 28.51 -9.38
N SER A 52 1.70 27.65 -8.91
CA SER A 52 0.49 27.31 -9.67
C SER A 52 -0.41 28.52 -9.94
N TYR A 53 -0.53 29.46 -8.99
CA TYR A 53 -1.25 30.72 -9.20
C TYR A 53 -0.55 31.61 -10.24
N LEU A 54 0.78 31.67 -10.20
CA LEU A 54 1.55 32.47 -11.15
C LEU A 54 1.47 31.91 -12.58
N VAL A 55 1.44 30.58 -12.71
CA VAL A 55 1.21 29.90 -13.99
C VAL A 55 -0.21 30.13 -14.50
N LEU A 56 -1.22 30.09 -13.62
CA LEU A 56 -2.61 30.42 -13.99
C LEU A 56 -2.74 31.86 -14.50
N LEU A 57 -2.06 32.81 -13.86
CA LEU A 57 -1.99 34.19 -14.33
C LEU A 57 -1.28 34.32 -15.68
N ALA A 58 -0.19 33.56 -15.90
CA ALA A 58 0.50 33.51 -17.18
C ALA A 58 -0.40 32.94 -18.30
N PHE A 59 -1.18 31.90 -18.00
CA PHE A 59 -2.19 31.35 -18.93
C PHE A 59 -3.26 32.39 -19.26
N LEU A 60 -3.83 33.06 -18.26
CA LEU A 60 -4.83 34.11 -18.47
C LEU A 60 -4.25 35.27 -19.31
N TYR A 61 -3.01 35.68 -19.05
CA TYR A 61 -2.34 36.73 -19.80
C TYR A 61 -2.16 36.39 -21.29
N VAL A 62 -1.73 35.17 -21.59
CA VAL A 62 -1.59 34.67 -22.96
C VAL A 62 -2.96 34.55 -23.64
N PHE A 63 -3.94 33.97 -22.94
CA PHE A 63 -5.28 33.71 -23.49
C PHE A 63 -6.07 34.98 -23.82
N PHE A 64 -5.98 36.00 -22.95
CA PHE A 64 -6.63 37.30 -23.19
C PHE A 64 -5.81 38.24 -24.10
N GLY A 65 -4.74 37.74 -24.73
CA GLY A 65 -4.03 38.46 -25.78
C GLY A 65 -3.28 39.70 -25.28
N GLY A 66 -2.49 39.57 -24.21
CA GLY A 66 -1.65 40.67 -23.69
C GLY A 66 -0.84 41.40 -24.78
N GLY A 67 -0.60 42.70 -24.63
CA GLY A 67 0.03 43.54 -25.66
C GLY A 67 1.56 43.40 -25.73
N SER A 68 2.22 43.10 -24.61
CA SER A 68 3.67 43.01 -24.53
C SER A 68 4.23 41.64 -24.95
N GLU A 69 5.08 41.65 -25.98
CA GLU A 69 5.80 40.46 -26.48
C GLU A 69 6.79 39.89 -25.46
N ILE A 70 7.44 40.75 -24.66
CA ILE A 70 8.32 40.32 -23.56
C ILE A 70 7.53 39.55 -22.50
N LEU A 71 6.37 40.07 -22.09
CA LEU A 71 5.53 39.40 -21.09
C LEU A 71 4.91 38.11 -21.63
N LYS A 72 4.62 38.03 -22.93
CA LYS A 72 4.22 36.77 -23.58
C LYS A 72 5.33 35.72 -23.51
N ASN A 73 6.56 36.08 -23.83
CA ASN A 73 7.70 35.15 -23.78
C ASN A 73 8.00 34.66 -22.36
N ILE A 74 7.90 35.55 -21.35
CA ILE A 74 8.01 35.17 -19.94
C ILE A 74 6.87 34.22 -19.55
N SER A 75 5.64 34.51 -19.99
CA SER A 75 4.47 33.67 -19.71
C SER A 75 4.59 32.28 -20.34
N TYR A 76 5.02 32.18 -21.59
CA TYR A 76 5.29 30.89 -22.25
C TYR A 76 6.39 30.10 -21.54
N SER A 77 7.47 30.76 -21.11
CA SER A 77 8.57 30.10 -20.40
C SER A 77 8.12 29.55 -19.04
N LEU A 78 7.27 30.28 -18.31
CA LEU A 78 6.68 29.84 -17.05
C LEU A 78 5.74 28.65 -17.24
N ILE A 79 4.89 28.69 -18.25
CA ILE A 79 3.99 27.59 -18.60
C ILE A 79 4.80 26.34 -18.98
N ALA A 80 5.82 26.49 -19.83
CA ALA A 80 6.68 25.39 -20.24
C ALA A 80 7.43 24.77 -19.05
N ALA A 81 8.03 25.58 -18.19
CA ALA A 81 8.71 25.10 -16.98
C ALA A 81 7.77 24.35 -16.04
N PHE A 82 6.52 24.81 -15.90
CA PHE A 82 5.51 24.13 -15.09
C PHE A 82 5.08 22.79 -15.69
N ILE A 83 4.89 22.72 -17.02
CA ILE A 83 4.58 21.47 -17.72
C ILE A 83 5.72 20.46 -17.51
N PHE A 84 6.98 20.87 -17.68
CA PHE A 84 8.13 20.00 -17.43
C PHE A 84 8.20 19.52 -15.97
N ASP A 85 7.96 20.40 -14.99
CA ASP A 85 7.95 20.03 -13.57
C ASP A 85 6.81 19.05 -13.25
N LEU A 86 5.62 19.22 -13.86
CA LEU A 86 4.52 18.25 -13.74
C LEU A 86 4.93 16.87 -14.26
N PHE A 87 5.57 16.80 -15.43
CA PHE A 87 6.02 15.52 -16.01
C PHE A 87 7.10 14.86 -15.15
N ILE A 88 8.10 15.61 -14.68
CA ILE A 88 9.17 15.07 -13.83
C ILE A 88 8.60 14.54 -12.49
N ASN A 89 7.68 15.30 -11.87
CA ASN A 89 7.06 14.86 -10.62
C ASN A 89 6.13 13.65 -10.85
N TYR A 90 5.40 13.60 -11.97
CA TYR A 90 4.61 12.43 -12.36
C TYR A 90 5.49 11.18 -12.54
N GLU A 91 6.60 11.30 -13.26
CA GLU A 91 7.54 10.19 -13.49
C GLU A 91 8.19 9.73 -12.16
N LYS A 92 8.55 10.67 -11.29
CA LYS A 92 9.07 10.37 -9.96
C LYS A 92 8.05 9.64 -9.09
N ASP A 93 6.81 10.09 -9.06
CA ASP A 93 5.74 9.43 -8.30
C ASP A 93 5.42 8.05 -8.89
N ALA A 94 5.39 7.93 -10.22
CA ALA A 94 5.21 6.64 -10.90
C ALA A 94 6.34 5.65 -10.59
N THR A 95 7.59 6.09 -10.59
CA THR A 95 8.75 5.25 -10.25
C THR A 95 8.77 4.83 -8.78
N LEU A 96 8.37 5.72 -7.86
CA LEU A 96 8.21 5.37 -6.44
C LEU A 96 7.10 4.33 -6.24
N ARG A 97 5.94 4.51 -6.88
CA ARG A 97 4.84 3.54 -6.87
C ARG A 97 5.29 2.18 -7.41
N LEU A 98 5.98 2.16 -8.56
CA LEU A 98 6.48 0.92 -9.16
C LEU A 98 7.47 0.19 -8.24
N ARG A 99 8.35 0.91 -7.53
CA ARG A 99 9.28 0.30 -6.56
C ARG A 99 8.53 -0.30 -5.37
N ALA A 100 7.59 0.44 -4.80
CA ALA A 100 6.77 -0.04 -3.69
C ALA A 100 5.96 -1.29 -4.09
N VAL A 101 5.37 -1.30 -5.28
CA VAL A 101 4.65 -2.44 -5.83
C VAL A 101 5.59 -3.65 -5.99
N ARG A 102 6.77 -3.47 -6.59
CA ARG A 102 7.75 -4.54 -6.78
C ARG A 102 8.22 -5.17 -5.47
N SER A 103 8.36 -4.39 -4.40
CA SER A 103 8.75 -4.94 -3.10
C SER A 103 7.63 -5.74 -2.43
N ILE A 104 6.37 -5.50 -2.78
CA ILE A 104 5.21 -6.20 -2.22
C ILE A 104 4.94 -7.53 -2.94
N ILE A 105 5.19 -7.62 -4.25
CA ILE A 105 4.84 -8.81 -5.07
C ILE A 105 5.33 -10.14 -4.44
N PRO A 106 6.60 -10.30 -4.03
CA PRO A 106 7.05 -11.56 -3.42
C PRO A 106 6.30 -11.90 -2.12
N ILE A 107 5.93 -10.88 -1.36
CA ILE A 107 5.26 -11.00 -0.08
C ILE A 107 3.78 -11.39 -0.28
N CYS A 108 3.09 -10.74 -1.22
CA CYS A 108 1.74 -11.15 -1.62
C CYS A 108 1.75 -12.56 -2.22
N ASN A 109 2.76 -12.94 -3.00
CA ASN A 109 2.86 -14.30 -3.52
C ASN A 109 2.95 -15.34 -2.38
N ALA A 110 3.67 -15.06 -1.30
CA ALA A 110 3.69 -15.94 -0.12
C ALA A 110 2.30 -16.07 0.53
N PHE A 111 1.56 -14.96 0.64
CA PHE A 111 0.16 -14.97 1.07
C PHE A 111 -0.71 -15.88 0.17
N MET A 112 -0.60 -15.73 -1.16
CA MET A 112 -1.33 -16.55 -2.13
C MET A 112 -0.99 -18.05 -2.00
N GLN A 113 0.27 -18.40 -1.73
CA GLN A 113 0.63 -19.81 -1.53
C GLN A 113 -0.02 -20.41 -0.29
N ARG A 114 -0.11 -19.65 0.82
CA ARG A 114 -0.81 -20.12 2.04
C ARG A 114 -2.29 -20.39 1.80
N SER A 115 -2.93 -19.67 0.87
CA SER A 115 -4.31 -19.93 0.47
C SER A 115 -4.48 -21.31 -0.17
N LYS A 116 -3.53 -21.71 -1.03
CA LYS A 116 -3.52 -23.06 -1.63
C LYS A 116 -3.35 -24.16 -0.59
N ILE A 117 -2.63 -23.88 0.50
CA ILE A 117 -2.50 -24.81 1.63
C ILE A 117 -3.85 -24.99 2.30
N LEU A 118 -4.56 -23.90 2.60
CA LEU A 118 -5.91 -23.96 3.16
C LEU A 118 -6.86 -24.75 2.25
N GLU A 119 -6.83 -24.50 0.94
CA GLU A 119 -7.61 -25.24 -0.05
C GLU A 119 -7.30 -26.74 -0.05
N ALA A 120 -6.02 -27.11 0.01
CA ALA A 120 -5.60 -28.51 0.04
C ALA A 120 -6.09 -29.21 1.31
N ILE A 121 -6.00 -28.55 2.47
CA ILE A 121 -6.49 -29.09 3.75
C ILE A 121 -8.01 -29.28 3.71
N ILE A 122 -8.75 -28.32 3.15
CA ILE A 122 -10.21 -28.39 3.04
C ILE A 122 -10.64 -29.49 2.06
N SER A 123 -10.01 -29.56 0.88
CA SER A 123 -10.34 -30.54 -0.16
C SER A 123 -10.02 -31.98 0.22
N ASP A 124 -9.03 -32.20 1.06
CA ASP A 124 -8.72 -33.54 1.59
C ASP A 124 -9.82 -34.06 2.54
N ASN A 125 -10.60 -33.16 3.14
CA ASN A 125 -11.59 -33.46 4.16
C ASN A 125 -13.04 -33.21 3.73
N LYS A 126 -13.27 -32.59 2.55
CA LYS A 126 -14.60 -32.33 1.98
C LYS A 126 -14.67 -32.70 0.51
N LYS A 127 -15.80 -33.30 0.10
CA LYS A 127 -16.18 -33.49 -1.32
C LYS A 127 -16.50 -32.19 -2.09
N SER A 128 -16.31 -31.01 -1.48
CA SER A 128 -16.78 -29.71 -2.02
C SER A 128 -15.70 -28.63 -1.92
N ARG A 129 -15.54 -27.87 -3.02
CA ARG A 129 -14.55 -26.81 -3.28
C ARG A 129 -14.75 -25.50 -2.51
N ILE A 130 -15.58 -25.44 -1.48
CA ILE A 130 -15.93 -24.15 -0.87
C ILE A 130 -15.04 -23.87 0.35
N ILE A 131 -14.06 -22.98 0.16
CA ILE A 131 -13.11 -22.40 1.14
C ILE A 131 -13.81 -21.64 2.30
N LYS A 132 -15.15 -21.56 2.29
CA LYS A 132 -15.93 -20.62 3.10
C LYS A 132 -16.48 -21.20 4.41
N ASP A 133 -15.95 -22.32 4.91
CA ASP A 133 -16.48 -22.91 6.14
C ASP A 133 -15.55 -22.64 7.34
N GLY A 134 -15.79 -21.51 7.99
CA GLY A 134 -15.13 -21.16 9.25
C GLY A 134 -15.43 -22.14 10.37
N ARG A 135 -16.52 -22.91 10.32
CA ARG A 135 -16.78 -24.00 11.29
C ARG A 135 -15.81 -25.15 11.10
N PHE A 136 -15.43 -25.44 9.86
CA PHE A 136 -14.41 -26.45 9.57
C PHE A 136 -13.05 -26.01 10.11
N VAL A 137 -12.62 -24.76 9.83
CA VAL A 137 -11.35 -24.21 10.35
C VAL A 137 -11.37 -24.14 11.88
N PHE A 138 -12.47 -23.73 12.48
CA PHE A 138 -12.68 -23.78 13.93
C PHE A 138 -12.47 -25.20 14.47
N ASN A 139 -13.08 -26.21 13.83
CA ASN A 139 -12.93 -27.59 14.26
C ASN A 139 -11.48 -28.07 14.14
N LEU A 140 -10.77 -27.75 13.05
CA LEU A 140 -9.35 -28.11 12.91
C LEU A 140 -8.52 -27.65 14.13
N ILE A 141 -8.82 -26.47 14.66
CA ILE A 141 -8.08 -25.86 15.77
C ILE A 141 -8.57 -26.37 17.13
N PHE A 142 -9.88 -26.44 17.36
CA PHE A 142 -10.45 -26.57 18.71
C PHE A 142 -11.00 -27.96 19.05
N THR A 143 -11.29 -28.84 18.09
CA THR A 143 -11.84 -30.16 18.42
C THR A 143 -10.76 -31.15 18.87
N SER A 144 -11.21 -32.17 19.61
CA SER A 144 -10.42 -33.33 20.01
C SER A 144 -11.26 -34.59 19.76
N PRO A 145 -10.75 -35.62 19.05
CA PRO A 145 -9.38 -35.77 18.55
C PRO A 145 -9.05 -34.82 17.38
N LYS A 146 -7.75 -34.50 17.24
CA LYS A 146 -7.26 -33.61 16.18
C LYS A 146 -7.37 -34.25 14.81
N ILE A 147 -7.80 -33.46 13.83
CA ILE A 147 -7.84 -33.87 12.43
C ILE A 147 -6.41 -33.89 11.89
N LYS A 148 -6.03 -35.02 11.29
CA LYS A 148 -4.68 -35.28 10.79
C LYS A 148 -4.68 -35.44 9.29
N SER A 149 -3.54 -35.14 8.67
CA SER A 149 -3.33 -35.33 7.25
C SER A 149 -3.35 -36.82 6.88
N ASN A 150 -4.06 -37.17 5.81
CA ASN A 150 -4.04 -38.52 5.24
C ASN A 150 -3.02 -38.67 4.10
N LYS A 151 -2.42 -37.56 3.67
CA LYS A 151 -1.47 -37.46 2.55
C LYS A 151 -0.24 -36.66 2.93
N GLN A 152 0.79 -36.79 2.12
CA GLN A 152 1.93 -35.90 2.16
C GLN A 152 1.71 -34.72 1.22
N TYR A 153 2.02 -33.52 1.71
CA TYR A 153 1.98 -32.29 0.93
C TYR A 153 3.30 -31.55 1.04
N ASP A 154 3.79 -31.04 -0.09
CA ASP A 154 4.95 -30.15 -0.13
C ASP A 154 4.52 -28.82 -0.75
N PHE A 155 4.43 -27.79 0.09
CA PHE A 155 4.00 -26.45 -0.31
C PHE A 155 5.16 -25.47 -0.32
N ILE A 156 5.09 -24.49 -1.21
CA ILE A 156 5.94 -23.31 -1.14
C ILE A 156 5.39 -22.41 -0.03
N TRP A 157 6.23 -22.01 0.91
CA TRP A 157 5.84 -21.22 2.08
C TRP A 157 6.15 -19.72 1.88
N TYR A 158 7.38 -19.39 1.49
CA TYR A 158 7.76 -18.05 1.00
C TYR A 158 9.10 -18.09 0.25
N PHE A 159 9.42 -16.97 -0.40
CA PHE A 159 10.70 -16.71 -1.04
C PHE A 159 11.51 -15.75 -0.16
N ASP A 160 12.74 -16.11 0.18
CA ASP A 160 13.69 -15.20 0.82
C ASP A 160 15.01 -15.12 0.03
N SER A 161 15.97 -14.33 0.53
CA SER A 161 17.29 -14.19 -0.08
C SER A 161 18.07 -15.51 -0.18
N ASN A 162 17.68 -16.52 0.60
CA ASN A 162 18.31 -17.83 0.64
C ASN A 162 17.56 -18.87 -0.22
N GLY A 163 16.50 -18.45 -0.93
CA GLY A 163 15.78 -19.25 -1.91
C GLY A 163 14.33 -19.55 -1.53
N ILE A 164 13.82 -20.69 -2.01
CA ILE A 164 12.43 -21.12 -1.80
C ILE A 164 12.36 -21.90 -0.49
N LYS A 165 11.64 -21.36 0.51
CA LYS A 165 11.28 -22.16 1.68
C LYS A 165 10.06 -22.99 1.40
N LYS A 166 10.18 -24.29 1.66
CA LYS A 166 9.08 -25.25 1.53
C LYS A 166 8.58 -25.66 2.91
N LYS A 167 7.30 -25.96 2.99
CA LYS A 167 6.64 -26.54 4.16
C LYS A 167 6.08 -27.90 3.76
N ALA A 168 6.52 -28.94 4.45
CA ALA A 168 5.99 -30.28 4.30
C ALA A 168 4.92 -30.54 5.36
N ILE A 169 3.81 -31.16 4.96
CA ILE A 169 2.80 -31.74 5.85
C ILE A 169 2.83 -33.24 5.60
N ASN A 170 3.27 -34.02 6.58
CA ASN A 170 3.37 -35.47 6.46
C ASN A 170 2.06 -36.15 6.85
N ILE A 171 1.93 -37.42 6.46
CA ILE A 171 0.82 -38.27 6.88
C ILE A 171 0.83 -38.37 8.41
N GLY A 172 -0.31 -38.08 9.05
CA GLY A 172 -0.45 -38.09 10.50
C GLY A 172 -0.15 -36.78 11.21
N ASP A 173 0.36 -35.76 10.49
CA ASP A 173 0.54 -34.41 11.04
C ASP A 173 -0.83 -33.77 11.31
N SER A 174 -0.95 -33.05 12.43
CA SER A 174 -2.17 -32.35 12.78
C SER A 174 -2.27 -31.01 12.05
N PHE A 175 -3.46 -30.69 11.53
CA PHE A 175 -3.65 -29.45 10.79
C PHE A 175 -3.69 -28.20 11.68
N ASP A 176 -3.99 -28.33 12.97
CA ASP A 176 -4.09 -27.18 13.89
C ASP A 176 -2.83 -26.31 13.89
N ASN A 177 -1.65 -26.92 14.01
CA ASN A 177 -0.38 -26.19 14.02
C ASN A 177 -0.18 -25.40 12.72
N ILE A 178 -0.52 -25.98 11.57
CA ILE A 178 -0.37 -25.34 10.26
C ILE A 178 -1.36 -24.19 10.11
N ILE A 179 -2.61 -24.38 10.52
CA ILE A 179 -3.63 -23.32 10.48
C ILE A 179 -3.23 -22.15 11.39
N LEU A 180 -2.75 -22.43 12.60
CA LEU A 180 -2.25 -21.41 13.53
C LEU A 180 -1.07 -20.62 12.94
N GLU A 181 -0.13 -21.32 12.29
CA GLU A 181 1.01 -20.69 11.64
C GLU A 181 0.56 -19.80 10.47
N ILE A 182 -0.39 -20.25 9.65
CA ILE A 182 -0.98 -19.43 8.58
C ILE A 182 -1.57 -18.14 9.14
N LEU A 183 -2.45 -18.24 10.15
CA LEU A 183 -3.10 -17.08 10.76
C LEU A 183 -2.10 -16.08 11.34
N LYS A 184 -1.03 -16.58 11.97
CA LYS A 184 0.06 -15.76 12.50
C LYS A 184 0.79 -15.01 11.40
N GLU A 185 1.20 -15.72 10.35
CA GLU A 185 1.93 -15.14 9.21
C GLU A 185 1.07 -14.12 8.46
N ASP A 186 -0.24 -14.36 8.36
CA ASP A 186 -1.17 -13.42 7.74
C ASP A 186 -1.35 -12.16 8.57
N PHE A 187 -1.43 -12.27 9.90
CA PHE A 187 -1.43 -11.10 10.78
C PHE A 187 -0.15 -10.29 10.64
N ILE A 188 1.02 -10.92 10.68
CA ILE A 188 2.32 -10.24 10.49
C ILE A 188 2.36 -9.55 9.13
N PHE A 189 1.88 -10.23 8.09
CA PHE A 189 1.80 -9.71 6.73
C PHE A 189 0.94 -8.45 6.65
N PHE A 190 -0.34 -8.51 7.02
CA PHE A 190 -1.22 -7.35 6.90
C PHE A 190 -0.82 -6.20 7.82
N ASN A 191 -0.31 -6.50 9.01
CA ASN A 191 0.20 -5.48 9.91
C ASN A 191 1.43 -4.77 9.33
N SER A 192 2.31 -5.48 8.62
CA SER A 192 3.46 -4.86 7.95
C SER A 192 3.04 -3.96 6.78
N LEU A 193 2.03 -4.35 6.01
CA LEU A 193 1.50 -3.55 4.90
C LEU A 193 0.77 -2.31 5.41
N TYR A 194 -0.08 -2.48 6.44
CA TYR A 194 -0.88 -1.41 7.02
C TYR A 194 -0.02 -0.32 7.70
N ASN A 195 1.12 -0.68 8.28
CA ASN A 195 2.02 0.30 8.91
C ASN A 195 3.00 0.94 7.92
N ASN A 196 3.03 0.51 6.67
CA ASN A 196 3.93 1.04 5.66
C ASN A 196 3.23 2.11 4.81
N SER A 197 3.49 3.37 5.13
CA SER A 197 2.91 4.53 4.42
C SER A 197 3.22 4.55 2.93
N ASP A 198 4.40 4.07 2.53
CA ASP A 198 4.80 4.08 1.12
C ASP A 198 3.95 3.10 0.31
N ILE A 199 3.59 1.97 0.92
CA ILE A 199 2.72 0.95 0.34
C ILE A 199 1.29 1.47 0.24
N ILE A 200 0.74 2.01 1.34
CA ILE A 200 -0.62 2.56 1.37
C ILE A 200 -0.80 3.68 0.34
N ASN A 201 0.16 4.61 0.27
CA ASN A 201 0.12 5.71 -0.68
C ASN A 201 0.28 5.25 -2.13
N SER A 202 0.96 4.12 -2.35
CA SER A 202 1.15 3.56 -3.69
C SER A 202 -0.04 2.73 -4.18
N LEU A 203 -0.85 2.20 -3.26
CA LEU A 203 -2.01 1.34 -3.53
C LEU A 203 -3.26 1.87 -2.82
N PRO A 204 -3.72 3.10 -3.14
CA PRO A 204 -4.83 3.72 -2.41
C PRO A 204 -6.15 2.94 -2.55
N SER A 205 -6.36 2.25 -3.67
CA SER A 205 -7.54 1.40 -3.91
C SER A 205 -7.60 0.17 -2.99
N LEU A 206 -6.47 -0.23 -2.41
CA LEU A 206 -6.36 -1.40 -1.52
C LEU A 206 -6.33 -1.01 -0.04
N ASN A 207 -6.33 0.28 0.29
CA ASN A 207 -6.12 0.74 1.66
C ASN A 207 -7.22 0.22 2.62
N ASP A 208 -8.49 0.30 2.18
CA ASP A 208 -9.61 -0.20 2.98
C ASP A 208 -9.51 -1.71 3.18
N THR A 209 -9.14 -2.46 2.13
CA THR A 209 -8.93 -3.91 2.21
C THR A 209 -7.78 -4.26 3.16
N PHE A 210 -6.65 -3.54 3.09
CA PHE A 210 -5.53 -3.73 4.01
C PHE A 210 -5.92 -3.46 5.45
N SER A 211 -6.66 -2.37 5.70
CA SER A 211 -7.16 -2.00 7.03
C SER A 211 -8.10 -3.06 7.60
N ILE A 212 -9.09 -3.49 6.81
CA ILE A 212 -10.05 -4.53 7.20
C ILE A 212 -9.34 -5.85 7.48
N MET A 213 -8.43 -6.28 6.60
CA MET A 213 -7.67 -7.52 6.79
C MET A 213 -6.72 -7.46 7.98
N ASN A 214 -6.06 -6.33 8.22
CA ASN A 214 -5.21 -6.15 9.40
C ASN A 214 -6.01 -6.31 10.69
N ASN A 215 -7.18 -5.67 10.77
CA ASN A 215 -8.05 -5.77 11.93
C ASN A 215 -8.60 -7.19 12.11
N LEU A 216 -9.10 -7.82 11.05
CA LEU A 216 -9.67 -9.18 11.14
C LEU A 216 -8.63 -10.25 11.42
N SER A 217 -7.46 -10.20 10.76
CA SER A 217 -6.36 -11.12 11.05
C SER A 217 -5.86 -10.96 12.48
N GLY A 218 -5.76 -9.73 12.99
CA GLY A 218 -5.43 -9.45 14.38
C GLY A 218 -6.48 -10.00 15.36
N ILE A 219 -7.77 -9.79 15.09
CA ILE A 219 -8.87 -10.33 15.92
C ILE A 219 -8.82 -11.85 15.95
N VAL A 220 -8.76 -12.50 14.78
CA VAL A 220 -8.75 -13.96 14.67
C VAL A 220 -7.50 -14.57 15.29
N TYR A 221 -6.32 -14.01 15.00
CA TYR A 221 -5.07 -14.44 15.61
C TYR A 221 -5.10 -14.30 17.13
N ASN A 222 -5.49 -13.12 17.66
CA ASN A 222 -5.55 -12.90 19.10
C ASN A 222 -6.56 -13.82 19.78
N MET A 223 -7.77 -14.00 19.21
CA MET A 223 -8.79 -14.89 19.76
C MET A 223 -8.32 -16.35 19.83
N ILE A 224 -7.51 -16.77 18.86
CA ILE A 224 -7.02 -18.15 18.75
C ILE A 224 -5.74 -18.38 19.57
N ASP A 225 -4.75 -17.48 19.49
CA ASP A 225 -3.45 -17.56 20.19
C ASP A 225 -3.62 -17.53 21.72
N THR A 226 -4.52 -16.68 22.20
CA THR A 226 -4.82 -16.58 23.64
C THR A 226 -5.63 -17.75 24.18
N LYS A 227 -6.04 -18.72 23.33
CA LYS A 227 -7.02 -19.75 23.70
C LYS A 227 -8.21 -19.14 24.44
N LEU A 228 -8.77 -18.03 23.95
CA LEU A 228 -9.90 -17.35 24.58
C LEU A 228 -11.20 -18.18 24.62
N GLY A 229 -11.19 -19.40 24.07
CA GLY A 229 -12.17 -20.45 24.38
C GLY A 229 -11.93 -21.23 25.69
N LYS A 230 -10.83 -21.00 26.44
CA LYS A 230 -10.52 -21.65 27.73
C LYS A 230 -9.92 -20.75 28.81
N ALA A 231 -9.32 -19.61 28.47
CA ALA A 231 -8.75 -18.68 29.45
C ALA A 231 -9.67 -17.47 29.71
N ASN A 232 -10.82 -17.70 30.35
CA ASN A 232 -11.65 -16.83 31.22
C ASN A 232 -11.62 -15.29 31.16
N ILE A 233 -11.18 -14.61 30.10
CA ILE A 233 -11.06 -13.13 30.10
C ILE A 233 -11.84 -12.44 28.96
N MET A 234 -12.55 -13.18 28.10
CA MET A 234 -13.53 -12.56 27.19
C MET A 234 -14.66 -13.53 26.85
N TYR A 235 -15.91 -13.05 26.91
CA TYR A 235 -17.17 -13.77 26.64
C TYR A 235 -17.36 -14.12 25.15
N ALA A 236 -16.38 -14.74 24.49
CA ALA A 236 -16.52 -15.16 23.10
C ALA A 236 -17.15 -16.55 23.01
N THR A 237 -18.35 -16.64 22.44
CA THR A 237 -19.00 -17.92 22.15
C THR A 237 -18.32 -18.61 20.95
N ASP A 238 -18.44 -19.94 20.85
CA ASP A 238 -17.98 -20.70 19.67
C ASP A 238 -18.55 -20.13 18.37
N ASP A 239 -19.81 -19.67 18.40
CA ASP A 239 -20.47 -19.06 17.25
C ASP A 239 -19.85 -17.72 16.85
N LEU A 240 -19.43 -16.89 17.82
CA LEU A 240 -18.70 -15.66 17.54
C LEU A 240 -17.32 -15.95 16.92
N LEU A 241 -16.61 -16.97 17.42
CA LEU A 241 -15.32 -17.37 16.87
C LEU A 241 -15.47 -17.85 15.42
N VAL A 242 -16.50 -18.65 15.15
CA VAL A 242 -16.81 -19.12 13.80
C VAL A 242 -17.20 -17.96 12.87
N GLU A 243 -17.97 -16.99 13.35
CA GLU A 243 -18.29 -15.76 12.61
C GLU A 243 -17.02 -15.00 12.22
N LYS A 244 -16.09 -14.77 13.15
CA LYS A 244 -14.85 -14.04 12.86
C LYS A 244 -13.93 -14.79 11.91
N ILE A 245 -13.85 -16.12 12.03
CA ILE A 245 -13.12 -16.94 11.06
C ILE A 245 -13.78 -16.85 9.68
N ASN A 246 -15.10 -16.86 9.59
CA ASN A 246 -15.81 -16.70 8.31
C ASN A 246 -15.52 -15.34 7.67
N ASP A 247 -15.57 -14.26 8.44
CA ASP A 247 -15.28 -12.91 7.95
C ASP A 247 -13.83 -12.80 7.46
N TYR A 248 -12.89 -13.36 8.22
CA TYR A 248 -11.49 -13.47 7.82
C TYR A 248 -11.32 -14.22 6.49
N LEU A 249 -11.94 -15.41 6.34
CA LEU A 249 -11.83 -16.21 5.11
C LEU A 249 -12.46 -15.50 3.91
N LYS A 250 -13.58 -14.80 4.09
CA LYS A 250 -14.21 -13.99 3.02
C LYS A 250 -13.30 -12.86 2.57
N GLN A 251 -12.72 -12.12 3.52
CA GLN A 251 -11.87 -10.98 3.21
C GLN A 251 -10.53 -11.40 2.60
N ARG A 252 -10.03 -12.59 2.98
CA ARG A 252 -8.91 -13.23 2.28
C ARG A 252 -9.21 -13.45 0.80
N LEU A 253 -10.35 -14.06 0.47
CA LEU A 253 -10.74 -14.28 -0.93
C LEU A 253 -10.88 -12.97 -1.71
N LEU A 254 -11.49 -11.95 -1.08
CA LEU A 254 -11.62 -10.64 -1.70
C LEU A 254 -10.25 -10.00 -1.97
N PHE A 255 -9.31 -10.10 -1.03
CA PHE A 255 -7.95 -9.65 -1.24
C PHE A 255 -7.27 -10.37 -2.41
N GLU A 256 -7.45 -11.68 -2.53
CA GLU A 256 -6.91 -12.48 -3.64
C GLU A 256 -7.47 -12.06 -5.00
N GLU A 257 -8.78 -11.81 -5.09
CA GLU A 257 -9.42 -11.31 -6.30
C GLU A 257 -8.84 -9.95 -6.71
N VAL A 258 -8.79 -8.98 -5.79
CA VAL A 258 -8.28 -7.64 -6.13
C VAL A 258 -6.78 -7.67 -6.43
N TYR A 259 -5.99 -8.50 -5.75
CA TYR A 259 -4.56 -8.64 -6.05
C TYR A 259 -4.32 -9.27 -7.42
N ASN A 260 -5.09 -10.30 -7.79
CA ASN A 260 -4.97 -10.94 -9.10
C ASN A 260 -5.36 -9.97 -10.23
N ASP A 261 -6.44 -9.21 -10.07
CA ASP A 261 -6.84 -8.16 -11.01
C ASP A 261 -5.73 -7.10 -11.15
N TYR A 262 -5.11 -6.73 -10.02
CA TYR A 262 -4.01 -5.77 -10.02
C TYR A 262 -2.76 -6.29 -10.74
N ILE A 263 -2.38 -7.56 -10.57
CA ILE A 263 -1.26 -8.16 -11.31
C ILE A 263 -1.56 -8.15 -12.81
N LEU A 264 -2.76 -8.59 -13.22
CA LEU A 264 -3.13 -8.72 -14.63
C LEU A 264 -3.09 -7.39 -15.39
N ILE A 265 -3.35 -6.27 -14.71
CA ILE A 265 -3.31 -4.93 -15.31
C ILE A 265 -1.89 -4.39 -15.45
N ASN A 266 -0.94 -4.87 -14.63
CA ASN A 266 0.42 -4.31 -14.52
C ASN A 266 1.54 -5.24 -15.02
N GLN A 267 1.18 -6.35 -15.69
CA GLN A 267 2.08 -7.22 -16.45
C GLN A 267 2.05 -6.85 -17.94
#